data_AF-A0A429G8U2-F1
#
_entry.id   AF-A0A429G8U2-F1
#
_cell.length_a   1.000
_cell.length_b   1.000
_cell.length_c   1.000
_cell.angle_alpha   90.00
_cell.angle_beta   90.00
_cell.angle_gamma   90.00
#
_symmetry.space_group_name_H-M   'P 1'
#
loop_
_entity.id
_entity.type
_entity.pdbx_description
1 polymer ?
#
loop_
_entity_poly.entity_id
_entity_poly.type
_entity_poly.pdbx_seq_one_letter_code
_entity_poly.pdbx_strand_id
1 'polypeptide(L)'
;MGVYGLAAPGALIRPFGIALPSGTARAEVRAVYGGFGVATGALLVAAAADAGGVRSGAVLAVACALAGMAGGRLVARAFDRFGGFYPGWFYFWVEAVAAAGLVAAR
;
A
#
# COMPACT_ATOMS: atom_id res chain seq x y z
N MET A 1 3.73 0.38 -7.14
CA MET A 1 2.25 0.43 -7.13
C MET A 1 1.72 1.70 -7.79
N GLY A 2 2.09 2.92 -7.35
CA GLY A 2 1.49 4.18 -7.83
C GLY A 2 1.39 4.37 -9.35
N VAL A 3 2.51 4.53 -10.07
CA VAL A 3 2.48 4.76 -11.53
C VAL A 3 1.79 3.61 -12.27
N TYR A 4 2.01 2.37 -11.83
CA TYR A 4 1.37 1.19 -12.42
C TYR A 4 -0.16 1.17 -12.21
N GLY A 5 -0.64 1.61 -11.04
CA GLY A 5 -2.08 1.75 -10.76
C GLY A 5 -2.76 2.85 -11.58
N LEU A 6 -2.04 3.91 -11.93
CA LEU A 6 -2.53 4.95 -12.84
C LEU A 6 -2.67 4.43 -14.28
N ALA A 7 -1.63 3.76 -14.79
CA ALA A 7 -1.56 3.29 -16.16
C ALA A 7 -2.42 2.04 -16.42
N ALA A 8 -2.35 1.04 -15.54
CA ALA A 8 -2.92 -0.29 -15.73
C ALA A 8 -3.70 -0.79 -14.48
N PRO A 9 -4.78 -0.10 -14.06
CA PRO A 9 -5.50 -0.42 -12.82
C PRO A 9 -6.06 -1.85 -12.79
N GLY A 10 -6.54 -2.37 -13.93
CA GLY A 10 -7.08 -3.73 -14.00
C GLY A 10 -6.01 -4.80 -13.80
N ALA A 11 -4.82 -4.61 -14.38
CA ALA A 11 -3.71 -5.55 -14.23
C ALA A 11 -3.15 -5.55 -12.80
N LEU A 12 -3.15 -4.38 -12.14
CA LEU A 12 -2.73 -4.22 -10.75
C LEU A 12 -3.58 -5.06 -9.77
N ILE A 13 -4.91 -5.02 -9.92
CA ILE A 13 -5.84 -5.63 -8.96
C ILE A 13 -6.24 -7.07 -9.32
N ARG A 14 -5.94 -7.51 -10.55
CA ARG A 14 -6.21 -8.88 -11.03
C ARG A 14 -5.70 -10.00 -10.10
N PRO A 15 -4.52 -9.91 -9.47
CA PRO A 15 -4.06 -10.93 -8.50
C PRO A 15 -5.01 -11.17 -7.33
N PHE A 16 -5.83 -10.18 -6.98
CA PHE A 16 -6.79 -10.26 -5.87
C PHE A 16 -8.15 -10.78 -6.32
N GLY A 17 -8.31 -11.16 -7.59
CA GLY A 17 -9.58 -11.65 -8.13
C GLY A 17 -10.65 -10.56 -8.28
N ILE A 18 -10.29 -9.28 -8.17
CA ILE A 18 -11.23 -8.17 -8.25
C ILE A 18 -11.53 -7.87 -9.73
N ALA A 19 -12.80 -7.66 -10.07
CA ALA A 19 -13.22 -7.20 -11.39
C ALA A 19 -13.51 -5.68 -11.36
N LEU A 20 -13.19 -4.97 -12.45
CA LEU A 20 -13.46 -3.54 -12.61
C LEU A 20 -14.45 -3.29 -13.76
N PRO A 21 -15.76 -3.56 -13.56
CA PRO A 21 -16.73 -3.57 -14.65
C PRO A 21 -17.01 -2.19 -15.25
N SER A 22 -16.78 -1.12 -14.50
CA SER A 22 -17.15 0.25 -14.90
C SER A 22 -15.96 1.20 -14.91
N GLY A 23 -16.15 2.35 -15.58
CA GLY A 23 -15.20 3.46 -15.52
C GLY A 23 -14.97 3.95 -14.09
N THR A 24 -16.04 4.02 -13.28
CA THR A 24 -15.99 4.41 -11.87
C THR A 24 -15.13 3.48 -11.04
N ALA A 25 -15.26 2.17 -11.20
CA ALA A 25 -14.40 1.19 -10.50
C ALA A 25 -12.91 1.37 -10.86
N ARG A 26 -12.61 1.64 -12.13
CA ARG A 26 -11.23 1.93 -12.55
C ARG A 26 -10.73 3.27 -12.02
N ALA A 27 -11.59 4.28 -11.91
CA ALA A 27 -11.24 5.59 -11.35
C ALA A 27 -10.84 5.46 -9.87
N GLU A 28 -11.60 4.69 -9.10
CA GLU A 28 -11.29 4.40 -7.70
C GLU A 28 -9.91 3.75 -7.54
N VAL A 29 -9.63 2.72 -8.34
CA VAL A 29 -8.32 2.05 -8.29
C VAL A 29 -7.18 3.00 -8.66
N ARG A 30 -7.38 3.86 -9.67
CA ARG A 30 -6.39 4.88 -10.04
C ARG A 30 -6.18 5.92 -8.95
N ALA A 31 -7.22 6.31 -8.22
CA ALA A 31 -7.09 7.26 -7.12
C ALA A 31 -6.31 6.64 -5.95
N VAL A 32 -6.76 5.48 -5.45
CA VAL A 32 -6.25 4.88 -4.21
C VAL A 32 -4.94 4.12 -4.41
N TYR A 33 -4.84 3.29 -5.44
CA TYR A 33 -3.63 2.51 -5.68
C TYR A 33 -2.65 3.20 -6.63
N GLY A 34 -3.13 4.20 -7.36
CA GLY A 34 -2.34 5.01 -8.27
C GLY A 34 -1.86 6.32 -7.64
N GLY A 35 -2.72 7.34 -7.69
CA GLY A 35 -2.40 8.72 -7.27
C GLY A 35 -1.94 8.83 -5.83
N PHE A 36 -2.65 8.21 -4.88
CA PHE A 36 -2.22 8.16 -3.48
C PHE A 36 -0.84 7.50 -3.34
N GLY A 37 -0.60 6.37 -4.03
CA GLY A 37 0.71 5.72 -4.02
C GLY A 37 1.85 6.60 -4.58
N VAL A 38 1.57 7.40 -5.62
CA VAL A 38 2.54 8.38 -6.14
C VAL A 38 2.80 9.48 -5.11
N ALA A 39 1.75 10.02 -4.50
CA ALA A 39 1.86 11.08 -3.50
C ALA A 39 2.61 10.62 -2.24
N THR A 40 2.32 9.42 -1.73
CA THR A 40 3.06 8.84 -0.60
C THR A 40 4.53 8.62 -0.95
N GLY A 41 4.83 8.18 -2.17
CA GLY A 41 6.22 8.07 -2.66
C GLY A 41 6.93 9.42 -2.66
N ALA A 42 6.29 10.47 -3.18
CA ALA A 42 6.84 11.82 -3.16
C ALA A 42 7.05 12.35 -1.73
N LEU A 43 6.11 12.07 -0.81
CA LEU A 43 6.25 12.42 0.61
C LEU A 43 7.47 11.73 1.25
N LEU A 44 7.70 10.45 0.96
CA LEU A 44 8.86 9.73 1.46
C LEU A 44 10.17 10.24 0.86
N VAL A 45 10.17 10.68 -0.41
CA VAL A 45 11.33 11.34 -1.03
C VAL A 45 11.61 12.68 -0.33
N ALA A 46 10.58 13.49 -0.07
CA ALA A 46 10.72 14.74 0.67
C ALA A 46 11.23 14.51 2.10
N ALA A 47 10.73 13.47 2.78
CA ALA A 47 11.22 13.03 4.07
C ALA A 47 12.70 12.60 4.02
N ALA A 48 13.09 11.84 3.00
CA ALA A 48 14.48 11.41 2.80
C ALA A 48 15.43 12.58 2.52
N ALA A 49 14.95 13.63 1.84
CA ALA A 49 15.67 14.87 1.61
C ALA A 49 15.64 15.85 2.80
N ASP A 50 15.00 15.48 3.91
CA ASP A 50 14.78 16.34 5.09
C ASP A 50 14.08 17.67 4.79
N ALA A 51 13.28 17.70 3.72
CA ALA A 51 12.61 18.91 3.27
C ALA A 51 11.56 19.35 4.31
N GLY A 52 11.73 20.54 4.89
CA GLY A 52 10.76 21.13 5.82
C GLY A 52 10.57 20.37 7.13
N GLY A 53 11.53 19.52 7.53
CA GLY A 53 11.47 18.77 8.80
C GLY A 53 10.36 17.72 8.88
N VAL A 54 9.77 17.33 7.75
CA VAL A 54 8.62 16.41 7.72
C VAL A 54 9.00 14.94 7.98
N ARG A 55 10.30 14.62 8.00
CA ARG A 55 10.83 13.25 8.03
C ARG A 55 10.15 12.39 9.09
N SER A 56 10.23 12.80 10.35
CA SER A 56 9.76 12.00 11.48
C SER A 56 8.25 11.73 11.42
N GLY A 57 7.46 12.75 11.06
CA GLY A 57 6.00 12.63 10.94
C GLY A 57 5.59 11.78 9.74
N ALA A 58 6.21 12.01 8.58
CA ALA A 58 5.95 11.27 7.36
C ALA A 58 6.29 9.78 7.50
N VAL A 59 7.47 9.46 8.04
CA VAL A 59 7.92 8.07 8.25
C VAL A 59 6.98 7.35 9.22
N LEU A 60 6.61 7.97 10.34
CA LEU A 60 5.66 7.39 11.28
C LEU A 60 4.29 7.16 10.63
N ALA A 61 3.77 8.14 9.90
CA ALA A 61 2.46 8.02 9.25
C ALA A 61 2.42 6.84 8.26
N VAL A 62 3.47 6.69 7.43
CA VAL A 62 3.55 5.58 6.47
C VAL A 62 3.76 4.25 7.18
N ALA A 63 4.58 4.20 8.24
CA ALA A 63 4.75 2.99 9.04
C ALA A 63 3.43 2.53 9.66
N CYS A 64 2.64 3.45 10.23
CA CYS A 64 1.32 3.16 10.77
C CYS A 64 0.35 2.65 9.67
N ALA A 65 0.37 3.26 8.49
CA ALA A 65 -0.46 2.81 7.36
C ALA A 65 -0.11 1.37 6.93
N LEU A 66 1.17 1.04 6.82
CA LEU A 66 1.66 -0.30 6.50
C LEU A 66 1.29 -1.32 7.59
N ALA A 67 1.49 -0.97 8.86
CA ALA A 67 1.09 -1.81 9.99
C ALA A 67 -0.43 -2.06 10.02
N GLY A 68 -1.24 -1.04 9.71
CA GLY A 68 -2.68 -1.17 9.57
C GLY A 68 -3.10 -2.13 8.45
N MET A 69 -2.45 -2.07 7.28
CA MET A 69 -2.70 -3.00 6.17
C MET A 69 -2.29 -4.45 6.51
N ALA A 70 -1.17 -4.63 7.22
CA ALA A 70 -0.75 -5.94 7.72
C ALA A 70 -1.76 -6.48 8.75
N GLY A 71 -2.20 -5.64 9.69
CA GLY A 71 -3.23 -5.99 10.67
C GLY A 71 -4.55 -6.36 10.02
N GLY A 72 -4.99 -5.60 9.01
CA GLY A 72 -6.19 -5.90 8.23
C GLY A 72 -6.14 -7.28 7.57
N ARG A 73 -4.96 -7.75 7.15
CA ARG A 73 -4.80 -9.12 6.64
C ARG A 73 -4.93 -10.17 7.73
N LEU A 74 -4.46 -9.92 8.95
CA LEU A 74 -4.68 -10.85 10.06
C LEU A 74 -6.17 -10.95 10.41
N VAL A 75 -6.87 -9.82 10.40
CA VAL A 75 -8.33 -9.79 10.56
C VAL A 75 -9.00 -10.59 9.43
N ALA A 76 -8.66 -10.34 8.17
CA ALA A 76 -9.18 -11.10 7.04
C ALA A 76 -8.87 -12.60 7.17
N ARG A 77 -7.71 -12.99 7.67
CA ARG A 77 -7.36 -14.41 7.91
C ARG A 77 -8.21 -15.07 8.99
N ALA A 78 -8.69 -14.30 9.96
CA ALA A 78 -9.54 -14.79 11.05
C ALA A 78 -10.96 -15.11 10.57
N PHE A 79 -11.48 -14.32 9.62
CA PHE A 79 -12.85 -14.48 9.09
C PHE A 79 -12.90 -15.27 7.77
N ASP A 80 -11.86 -15.16 6.95
CA ASP A 80 -11.77 -15.76 5.62
C ASP A 80 -10.59 -16.75 5.52
N ARG A 81 -10.74 -17.76 4.67
CA ARG A 81 -9.59 -18.58 4.25
C ARG A 81 -8.87 -17.86 3.14
N PHE A 82 -7.65 -17.40 3.41
CA PHE A 82 -6.75 -17.02 2.32
C PHE A 82 -6.58 -18.21 1.37
N GLY A 83 -6.45 -17.89 0.08
CA GLY A 83 -5.88 -18.83 -0.89
C GLY A 83 -4.41 -19.14 -0.56
N GLY A 84 -3.63 -19.51 -1.58
CA GLY A 84 -2.20 -19.76 -1.40
C GLY A 84 -1.41 -18.57 -0.84
N PHE A 85 -0.08 -18.73 -0.77
CA PHE A 85 0.82 -17.72 -0.21
C PHE A 85 0.70 -16.34 -0.90
N TYR A 86 0.50 -16.32 -2.21
CA TYR A 86 0.25 -15.09 -2.98
C TYR A 86 -1.24 -14.96 -3.33
N PRO A 87 -1.85 -13.76 -3.22
CA PRO A 87 -1.23 -12.49 -2.81
C PRO A 87 -1.24 -12.21 -1.29
N GLY A 88 -2.10 -12.88 -0.50
CA GLY A 88 -2.40 -12.50 0.89
C GLY A 88 -1.18 -12.47 1.82
N TRP A 89 -0.54 -13.62 2.05
CA TRP A 89 0.59 -13.74 2.98
C TRP A 89 1.85 -13.01 2.50
N PHE A 90 2.10 -13.01 1.19
CA PHE A 90 3.20 -12.26 0.61
C PHE A 90 3.13 -10.78 0.98
N TYR A 91 1.98 -10.12 0.72
CA TYR A 91 1.86 -8.70 1.02
C TYR A 91 1.82 -8.41 2.52
N PHE A 92 1.27 -9.31 3.35
CA PHE A 92 1.36 -9.18 4.81
C PHE A 92 2.81 -9.02 5.26
N TRP A 93 3.71 -9.90 4.80
CA TRP A 93 5.12 -9.83 5.17
C TRP A 93 5.82 -8.59 4.63
N VAL A 94 5.54 -8.20 3.38
CA VAL A 94 6.09 -6.97 2.79
C VAL A 94 5.71 -5.75 3.64
N GLU A 95 4.44 -5.65 4.04
CA GLU A 95 3.94 -4.53 4.82
C GLU A 95 4.50 -4.50 6.25
N ALA A 96 4.53 -5.66 6.92
CA ALA A 96 5.08 -5.78 8.27
C ALA A 96 6.57 -5.43 8.30
N VAL A 97 7.36 -5.96 7.37
CA VAL A 97 8.79 -5.68 7.27
C VAL A 97 9.05 -4.23 6.91
N ALA A 98 8.30 -3.66 5.95
CA ALA A 98 8.45 -2.26 5.58
C ALA A 98 8.06 -1.31 6.72
N ALA A 99 6.98 -1.61 7.47
CA ALA A 99 6.59 -0.84 8.64
C ALA A 99 7.69 -0.85 9.72
N ALA A 100 8.21 -2.04 10.05
CA ALA A 100 9.28 -2.20 11.02
C ALA A 100 10.57 -1.48 10.57
N GLY A 101 10.93 -1.61 9.29
CA GLY A 101 12.08 -0.92 8.70
C GLY A 101 11.96 0.60 8.76
N LEU A 102 10.77 1.16 8.50
CA LEU A 102 10.53 2.60 8.62
C LEU A 102 10.63 3.09 10.06
N VAL A 103 10.10 2.33 11.02
CA VAL A 103 10.24 2.68 12.45
C VAL A 103 11.70 2.63 12.89
N ALA A 104 12.46 1.63 12.43
CA ALA A 104 13.88 1.49 12.75
C ALA A 104 14.77 2.56 12.07
N ALA A 105 14.35 3.08 10.92
CA ALA A 105 15.08 4.08 10.15
C ALA A 105 14.65 5.54 10.41
N ARG A 106 13.69 5.74 11.32
CA ARG A 106 13.18 7.06 11.70
C ARG A 106 14.18 7.84 12.54
#